data_AF-N6TP02-F1
#
_entry.id   AF-N6TP02-F1
#
_cell.length_a   1.000
_cell.length_b   1.000
_cell.length_c   1.000
_cell.angle_alpha   90.00
_cell.angle_beta   90.00
_cell.angle_gamma   90.00
#
_symmetry.space_group_name_H-M   'P 1'
#
loop_
_entity.id
_entity.type
_entity.pdbx_description
1 polymer ?
#
loop_
_entity_poly.entity_id
_entity_poly.type
_entity_poly.pdbx_seq_one_letter_code
_entity_poly.pdbx_strand_id
1 'polypeptide(L)' 'MKDLVFIAIDIGRGCKYLEDKRFIHRDIAARNCLLTTKGPGRVTKIADFGMSRDIYRVKSV' A
#
# COMPACT_ATOMS: atom_id res chain seq x y z
N MET A 1 -6.59 10.15 17.76
CA MET A 1 -6.38 8.68 17.67
C MET A 1 -7.22 8.01 16.58
N LYS A 2 -8.49 8.42 16.35
CA LYS A 2 -9.34 7.89 15.26
C LYS A 2 -8.69 7.93 13.88
N ASP A 3 -8.00 9.02 13.53
CA ASP A 3 -7.34 9.14 12.22
C ASP A 3 -6.26 8.08 11.98
N LEU A 4 -5.47 7.74 13.01
CA LEU A 4 -4.43 6.71 12.89
C LEU A 4 -5.04 5.32 12.61
N VAL A 5 -6.20 5.04 13.20
CA VAL A 5 -6.94 3.80 12.94
C VAL A 5 -7.43 3.75 11.50
N PHE A 6 -7.98 4.85 10.98
CA PHE A 6 -8.41 4.92 9.57
C PHE A 6 -7.23 4.78 8.60
N ILE A 7 -6.10 5.42 8.88
CA ILE A 7 -4.86 5.26 8.10
C ILE A 7 -4.45 3.78 8.05
N ALA A 8 -4.42 3.11 9.21
CA ALA A 8 -4.06 1.69 9.28
C ALA A 8 -5.05 0.79 8.52
N ILE A 9 -6.35 1.06 8.62
CA ILE A 9 -7.39 0.33 7.87
C ILE A 9 -7.21 0.50 6.36
N ASP A 10 -6.98 1.72 5.89
CA ASP A 10 -6.80 2.00 4.46
C ASP A 10 -5.57 1.29 3.90
N ILE A 11 -4.44 1.36 4.62
CA ILE A 11 -3.21 0.64 4.23
C ILE A 11 -3.41 -0.87 4.29
N GLY A 12 -4.10 -1.39 5.32
CA GLY A 12 -4.44 -2.81 5.41
C GLY A 12 -5.29 -3.30 4.24
N ARG A 13 -6.27 -2.52 3.81
CA ARG A 13 -7.08 -2.81 2.59
C ARG A 13 -6.23 -2.81 1.32
N GLY A 14 -5.31 -1.85 1.19
CA GLY A 14 -4.34 -1.81 0.10
C GLY A 14 -3.45 -3.05 0.08
N CYS A 15 -2.90 -3.46 1.23
CA CYS A 15 -2.08 -4.65 1.35
C CYS A 15 -2.85 -5.93 0.98
N LYS A 16 -4.10 -6.06 1.44
CA LYS A 16 -4.98 -7.17 1.04
C LYS A 16 -5.19 -7.22 -0.47
N TYR A 17 -5.43 -6.07 -1.11
CA TYR A 17 -5.54 -6.02 -2.56
C TYR A 17 -4.26 -6.50 -3.27
N LEU A 18 -3.08 -6.10 -2.78
CA LEU A 18 -1.81 -6.57 -3.35
C LEU A 18 -1.62 -8.08 -3.16
N GLU A 19 -1.99 -8.62 -2.01
CA GLU A 19 -2.01 -10.05 -1.73
C GLU A 19 -2.93 -10.81 -2.70
N ASP A 20 -4.17 -10.36 -2.88
CA ASP A 20 -5.15 -10.96 -3.80
C ASP A 20 -4.64 -10.96 -5.26
N LYS A 21 -3.83 -9.95 -5.62
CA LYS A 21 -3.15 -9.84 -6.93
C LYS A 21 -1.83 -10.60 -6.99
N ARG A 22 -1.44 -11.31 -5.92
CA ARG A 22 -0.17 -12.03 -5.81
C ARG A 22 1.02 -11.13 -6.15
N PHE A 23 0.99 -9.93 -5.57
CA PHE A 23 1.95 -8.88 -5.83
C PHE A 23 2.54 -8.41 -4.50
N ILE A 24 3.87 -8.40 -4.39
CA ILE A 24 4.58 -8.06 -3.15
C ILE A 24 5.16 -6.65 -3.26
N HIS A 25 4.74 -5.73 -2.39
CA HIS A 25 5.25 -4.35 -2.37
C HIS A 25 6.72 -4.25 -1.95
N ARG A 26 7.12 -5.06 -0.96
CA ARG A 26 8.46 -5.13 -0.33
C ARG A 26 8.95 -3.89 0.42
N ASP A 27 8.25 -2.76 0.35
CA ASP A 27 8.59 -1.57 1.15
C ASP A 27 7.35 -0.82 1.68
N ILE A 28 6.59 -1.47 2.56
CA ILE A 28 5.45 -0.82 3.25
C ILE A 28 6.01 0.02 4.39
N ALA A 29 6.06 1.34 4.15
CA ALA A 29 6.54 2.34 5.11
C ALA A 29 5.71 3.62 4.99
N ALA A 30 5.65 4.42 6.07
CA ALA A 30 4.88 5.67 6.08
C ALA A 30 5.29 6.65 4.97
N ARG A 31 6.59 6.71 4.62
CA ARG A 31 7.10 7.52 3.49
C ARG A 31 6.52 7.14 2.13
N ASN A 32 6.07 5.89 1.99
CA ASN A 32 5.46 5.33 0.78
C ASN A 32 3.92 5.32 0.88
N CYS A 33 3.35 6.08 1.82
CA CYS A 33 1.91 6.22 2.00
C CYS A 33 1.52 7.68 1.74
N LEU A 34 0.58 7.90 0.82
CA LEU A 34 0.10 9.23 0.46
C LEU A 34 -1.28 9.50 1.05
N LEU A 35 -1.51 10.74 1.47
CA LEU A 35 -2.80 11.22 1.93
C LEU A 35 -3.50 12.01 0.82
N THR A 36 -4.79 11.76 0.60
CA THR A 36 -5.58 12.49 -0.40
C THR A 36 -5.77 13.97 -0.08
N THR A 37 -5.80 14.33 1.20
CA THR A 37 -5.95 15.71 1.67
C THR A 37 -5.29 15.89 3.04
N LYS A 38 -4.94 17.14 3.38
CA LYS A 38 -4.48 17.54 4.72
C LYS A 38 -5.63 17.67 5.73
N GLY A 39 -6.88 17.77 5.27
CA GLY A 39 -8.05 17.99 6.10
C GLY A 39 -8.70 16.71 6.64
N PRO A 40 -9.89 16.84 7.25
CA PRO A 40 -10.77 15.72 7.58
C PRO A 40 -11.19 14.95 6.32
N GLY A 41 -11.54 13.67 6.48
CA GLY A 41 -11.95 12.82 5.35
C GLY A 41 -10.80 12.38 4.45
N ARG A 42 -9.55 12.48 4.93
CA ARG A 42 -8.38 11.94 4.23
C ARG A 42 -8.47 10.42 4.10
N VAL A 43 -8.02 9.92 2.96
CA VAL A 43 -7.81 8.48 2.70
C VAL A 43 -6.33 8.27 2.49
N THR A 44 -5.79 7.18 3.03
CA THR A 44 -4.38 6.82 2.85
C THR A 44 -4.23 5.81 1.72
N LYS A 45 -3.26 6.01 0.83
CA LYS A 45 -3.01 5.11 -0.30
C LYS A 45 -1.55 4.66 -0.31
N ILE A 46 -1.34 3.39 -0.65
CA ILE A 46 0.00 2.84 -0.89
C ILE A 46 0.54 3.45 -2.19
N ALA A 47 1.81 3.87 -2.16
CA ALA A 47 2.55 4.46 -3.26
C ALA A 47 3.99 3.91 -3.30
N ASP A 48 4.75 4.33 -4.29
CA ASP A 48 6.14 3.91 -4.54
C ASP A 48 6.34 2.39 -4.66
N PHE A 49 6.06 1.89 -5.87
CA PHE A 49 6.18 0.49 -6.23
C PHE A 49 7.57 0.13 -6.77
N GLY A 50 8.60 0.99 -6.60
CA GLY A 50 9.94 0.77 -7.16
C GLY A 50 10.60 -0.52 -6.67
N MET A 51 10.27 -0.92 -5.43
CA MET A 51 10.72 -2.19 -4.84
C MET A 51 9.76 -3.35 -5.06
N SER A 52 8.68 -3.20 -5.82
CA SER A 52 7.67 -4.25 -5.90
C SER A 52 8.00 -5.41 -6.84
N ARG A 53 7.35 -6.56 -6.67
CA ARG A 53 7.52 -7.74 -7.54
C ARG A 53 6.23 -8.56 -7.65
N ASP A 54 5.92 -8.99 -8.87
CA ASP A 54 4.92 -10.03 -9.14
C ASP A 54 5.48 -11.42 -8.79
N ILE A 55 4.70 -12.22 -8.06
CA ILE A 55 5.07 -13.57 -7.62
C ILE A 55 5.21 -14.53 -8.81
N TYR A 56 4.53 -14.29 -9.94
CA TYR A 56 4.59 -15.14 -11.13
C TYR A 56 5.63 -14.79 -12.17
N ARG A 57 6.49 -13.81 -11.90
CA ARG A 57 7.59 -13.50 -12.80
C ARG A 57 8.69 -14.56 -12.64
N VAL A 58 8.41 -15.77 -13.16
CA VAL A 58 9.46 -16.70 -13.58
C VAL A 58 10.29 -15.91 -14.57
N LYS A 59 11.57 -15.72 -14.26
CA LYS A 59 12.50 -15.17 -15.25
C LYS A 59 12.48 -16.14 -16.41
N SER A 60 11.84 -15.77 -17.52
CA SER A 60 12.17 -16.37 -18.81
C SER A 60 13.67 -16.18 -18.97
N VAL A 61 14.35 -17.31 -19.09
CA VAL A 61 15.79 -17.48 -19.23
C VAL A 61 16.32 -16.63 -20.39
#